data_AF-A0A7J8Z3Q3-F1
#
_entry.id   AF-A0A7J8Z3Q3-F1
#
_cell.length_a   1.000
_cell.length_b   1.000
_cell.length_c   1.000
_cell.angle_alpha   90.00
_cell.angle_beta   90.00
_cell.angle_gamma   90.00
#
_symmetry.space_group_name_H-M   'P 1'
#
loop_
_entity.id
_entity.type
_entity.pdbx_description
1 polymer ?
#
loop_
_entity_poly.entity_id
_entity_poly.type
_entity_poly.pdbx_seq_one_letter_code
_entity_poly.pdbx_strand_id
1 'polypeptide(L)'
;MRLRVATCIAEALDYCSSEGHPLYHDLNAYRVLFDEDGDPRLSCFGLMKNSRDGKSYSTNLAYTPPEYLRNGRVTPESVIYSFGTVLVDLLSGKHIPPSHALDMIRGKNIVLLMDSHLEGKFSMEEATVVVGLASQCLQYEPRERPSMKDLVATLAPLHTKPDVPSYVMLGISKYEEAPPTPQRPLSPMGEACSRLDLTAIHQILVMNHYKDDEGTNELSFQEWTQQMRDMLEARKRGDYAFRDKDFKTAIDCYSQFIDVGTMVSPTVFARRSLCYLFCDQPDAALADAMQAQIVNPEWPTAFYMQSVALAKLDMHKDAADMLNEAAGLEEKKQRVVKGS
;
A
#
# COMPACT_ATOMS: atom_id res chain seq x y z
N MET A 1 -7.66 19.54 -0.01
CA MET A 1 -6.28 19.24 0.41
C MET A 1 -5.49 20.43 0.91
N ARG A 2 -5.31 21.55 0.18
CA ARG A 2 -4.48 22.68 0.65
C ARG A 2 -4.85 23.20 2.05
N LEU A 3 -6.15 23.39 2.31
CA LEU A 3 -6.64 23.77 3.65
C LEU A 3 -6.36 22.69 4.70
N ARG A 4 -6.52 21.40 4.38
CA ARG A 4 -6.19 20.28 5.28
C ARG A 4 -4.74 20.29 5.70
N VAL A 5 -3.83 20.54 4.76
CA VAL A 5 -2.40 20.66 5.04
C VAL A 5 -2.15 21.82 6.00
N ALA A 6 -2.69 23.01 5.71
CA ALA A 6 -2.52 24.19 6.57
C ALA A 6 -3.04 23.94 7.99
N THR A 7 -4.25 23.37 8.12
CA THR A 7 -4.86 23.05 9.40
C THR A 7 -4.06 22.02 10.17
N CYS A 8 -3.64 20.93 9.53
CA CYS A 8 -2.81 19.89 10.15
C CYS A 8 -1.50 20.45 10.72
N ILE A 9 -0.81 21.30 9.96
CA ILE A 9 0.42 21.94 10.44
C ILE A 9 0.11 22.85 11.63
N ALA A 10 -0.93 23.68 11.56
CA ALA A 10 -1.30 24.58 12.65
C ALA A 10 -1.62 23.82 13.94
N GLU A 11 -2.42 22.75 13.85
CA GLU A 11 -2.77 21.88 14.97
C GLU A 11 -1.54 21.16 15.54
N ALA A 12 -0.65 20.64 14.68
CA ALA A 12 0.57 19.97 15.12
C ALA A 12 1.50 20.92 15.87
N LEU A 13 1.64 22.16 15.39
CA LEU A 13 2.44 23.19 16.05
C LEU A 13 1.84 23.62 17.38
N ASP A 14 0.52 23.87 17.42
CA ASP A 14 -0.19 24.23 18.66
C ASP A 14 -0.08 23.12 19.71
N TYR A 15 -0.26 21.85 19.30
CA TYR A 15 -0.07 20.68 20.15
C TYR A 15 1.36 20.59 20.70
N CYS A 16 2.38 20.74 19.85
CA CYS A 16 3.76 20.74 20.31
C CYS A 16 4.00 21.83 21.36
N SER A 17 3.45 23.03 21.14
CA SER A 17 3.56 24.13 22.08
C SER A 17 2.80 23.88 23.39
N SER A 18 1.59 23.33 23.34
CA SER A 18 0.77 23.07 24.53
C SER A 18 1.34 21.98 25.42
N GLU A 19 1.91 20.94 24.81
CA GLU A 19 2.53 19.81 25.51
C GLU A 19 4.00 20.09 25.92
N GLY A 20 4.49 21.31 25.74
CA GLY A 20 5.85 21.70 26.15
C GLY A 20 6.97 21.02 25.35
N HIS A 21 6.69 20.59 24.12
CA HIS A 21 7.71 20.01 23.24
C HIS A 21 8.70 21.09 22.77
N PRO A 22 9.91 20.69 22.30
CA PRO A 22 10.84 21.61 21.67
C PRO A 22 10.22 22.35 20.49
N LEU A 23 10.74 23.55 20.21
CA LEU A 23 10.29 24.37 19.10
C LEU A 23 10.64 23.71 17.75
N TYR A 24 9.73 23.80 16.78
CA TYR A 24 9.95 23.30 15.42
C TYR A 24 10.87 24.26 14.63
N HIS A 25 12.11 23.87 14.36
CA HIS A 25 13.15 24.78 13.87
C HIS A 25 13.23 24.93 12.35
N ASP A 26 12.67 24.00 11.58
CA ASP A 26 12.89 23.91 10.13
C ASP A 26 11.59 23.69 9.36
N LEU A 27 10.56 24.49 9.65
CA LEU A 27 9.26 24.36 9.01
C LEU A 27 9.33 24.81 7.54
N ASN A 28 9.04 23.91 6.61
CA ASN A 28 8.90 24.20 5.18
C ASN A 28 8.02 23.12 4.52
N ALA A 29 7.65 23.33 3.25
CA ALA A 29 6.76 22.43 2.51
C ALA A 29 7.29 20.98 2.43
N TYR A 30 8.61 20.77 2.37
CA TYR A 30 9.23 19.44 2.31
C TYR A 30 9.17 18.67 3.64
N ARG A 31 8.78 19.32 4.75
CA ARG A 31 8.55 18.67 6.04
C ARG A 31 7.12 18.14 6.22
N VAL A 32 6.23 18.42 5.27
CA VAL A 32 4.87 17.89 5.26
C VAL A 32 4.86 16.63 4.42
N LEU A 33 4.56 15.51 5.07
CA LEU A 33 4.43 14.20 4.44
C LEU A 33 2.94 13.85 4.31
N PHE A 34 2.65 12.80 3.56
CA PHE A 34 1.33 12.20 3.49
C PHE A 34 1.45 10.73 3.88
N ASP A 35 0.49 10.23 4.67
CA ASP A 35 0.41 8.80 4.99
C ASP A 35 -0.29 8.01 3.87
N GLU A 36 -0.54 6.72 4.13
CA GLU A 36 -1.19 5.80 3.19
C GLU A 36 -2.62 6.20 2.82
N ASP A 37 -3.31 6.92 3.71
CA ASP A 37 -4.65 7.47 3.48
C ASP A 37 -4.63 8.83 2.78
N GLY A 38 -3.43 9.33 2.47
CA GLY A 38 -3.23 10.65 1.90
C GLY A 38 -3.47 11.78 2.89
N ASP A 39 -3.51 11.50 4.20
CA ASP A 39 -3.64 12.54 5.22
C ASP A 39 -2.30 13.23 5.46
N PRO A 40 -2.28 14.57 5.57
CA PRO A 40 -1.06 15.30 5.83
C PRO A 40 -0.51 14.99 7.23
N ARG A 41 0.81 14.88 7.34
CA ARG A 41 1.56 14.63 8.57
C ARG A 41 2.76 15.57 8.64
N LEU A 42 2.92 16.27 9.75
CA LEU A 42 4.13 17.06 9.98
C LEU A 42 5.27 16.15 10.46
N SER A 43 6.38 16.10 9.73
CA SER A 43 7.54 15.28 10.09
C SER A 43 8.17 15.74 11.42
N CYS A 44 8.57 14.81 12.29
CA CYS A 44 9.27 15.11 13.54
C CYS A 44 10.71 15.63 13.35
N PHE A 45 11.27 15.57 12.13
CA PHE A 45 12.65 15.97 11.88
C PHE A 45 12.93 17.45 12.20
N GLY A 46 11.94 18.34 12.08
CA GLY A 46 12.12 19.74 12.47
C GLY A 46 12.15 19.99 13.98
N LEU A 47 11.81 18.99 14.81
CA LEU A 47 12.00 19.04 16.27
C LEU A 47 13.43 18.62 16.68
N MET A 48 14.19 17.99 15.78
CA MET A 48 15.55 17.58 16.09
C MET A 48 16.46 18.80 16.19
N LYS A 49 17.12 18.94 17.35
CA LYS A 49 18.18 19.94 17.52
C LYS A 49 19.42 19.49 16.75
N ASN A 50 19.57 19.95 15.52
CA ASN A 50 20.85 19.86 14.83
C ASN A 50 21.81 20.91 15.42
N SER A 51 22.46 20.63 16.55
CA SER A 51 23.64 21.41 16.94
C SER A 51 24.51 20.71 17.98
N ARG A 52 25.83 20.74 17.75
CA ARG A 52 26.85 20.59 18.81
C ARG A 52 27.02 21.88 19.64
N ASP A 53 26.54 23.05 19.16
CA ASP A 53 26.87 24.38 19.70
C ASP A 53 25.66 25.33 19.97
N GLY A 54 24.45 24.79 20.14
CA GLY A 54 23.22 25.56 20.38
C GLY A 54 22.63 26.30 19.17
N LYS A 55 23.22 26.17 17.98
CA LYS A 55 22.74 26.76 16.72
C LYS A 55 22.06 25.72 15.84
N SER A 56 20.74 25.84 15.64
CA SER A 56 19.99 24.95 14.73
C SER A 56 20.41 25.23 13.28
N TYR A 57 21.03 24.25 12.62
CA TYR A 57 21.29 24.30 11.19
C TYR A 57 20.01 23.93 10.44
N SER A 58 19.21 24.93 10.05
CA SER A 58 18.18 24.74 9.03
C SER A 58 18.88 24.47 7.70
N THR A 59 18.55 23.35 7.07
CA THR A 59 19.27 22.84 5.89
C THR A 59 18.83 23.47 4.58
N ASN A 60 17.77 24.30 4.55
CA ASN A 60 17.29 24.95 3.32
C ASN A 60 16.57 26.28 3.65
N LEU A 61 17.36 27.33 3.84
CA LEU A 61 16.91 28.66 4.27
C LEU A 61 16.53 29.59 3.11
N ALA A 62 15.72 29.14 2.16
CA ALA A 62 15.31 30.02 1.05
C ALA A 62 14.63 31.31 1.56
N TYR A 63 13.80 31.20 2.62
CA TYR A 63 13.06 32.32 3.21
C TYR A 63 13.16 32.35 4.73
N THR A 64 14.28 32.89 5.22
CA THR A 64 14.63 32.93 6.65
C THR A 64 13.85 34.03 7.40
N PRO A 65 13.33 33.76 8.62
CA PRO A 65 12.74 34.80 9.47
C PRO A 65 13.71 35.97 9.73
N PRO A 66 13.27 37.25 9.63
CA PRO A 66 14.15 38.41 9.73
C PRO A 66 14.97 38.47 11.02
N GLU A 67 14.35 38.10 12.15
CA GLU A 67 15.01 38.10 13.45
C GLU A 67 16.08 37.01 13.57
N TYR A 68 15.90 35.86 12.90
CA TYR A 68 16.89 34.78 12.87
C TYR A 68 18.15 35.22 12.12
N LEU A 69 18.02 35.98 11.03
CA LEU A 69 19.18 36.56 10.34
C LEU A 69 20.00 37.50 11.24
N ARG A 70 19.34 38.17 12.19
CA ARG A 70 19.98 39.12 13.10
C ARG A 70 20.67 38.43 14.29
N ASN A 71 20.04 37.42 14.89
CA ASN A 71 20.49 36.85 16.17
C ASN A 71 20.79 35.34 16.14
N GLY A 72 20.51 34.65 15.04
CA GLY A 72 20.73 33.21 14.86
C GLY A 72 19.83 32.32 15.73
N ARG A 73 18.74 32.85 16.29
CA ARG A 73 17.85 32.13 17.22
C ARG A 73 16.45 32.02 16.65
N VAL A 74 15.92 30.79 16.65
CA VAL A 74 14.52 30.54 16.32
C VAL A 74 13.66 30.82 17.55
N THR A 75 12.59 31.58 17.37
CA THR A 75 11.55 31.84 18.39
C THR A 75 10.21 31.29 17.91
N PRO A 76 9.18 31.19 18.78
CA PRO A 76 7.83 30.79 18.35
C PRO A 76 7.35 31.58 17.13
N GLU A 77 7.60 32.89 17.12
CA GLU A 77 7.23 33.80 16.03
C GLU A 77 8.01 33.51 14.73
N SER A 78 9.25 33.00 14.82
CA SER A 78 10.02 32.53 13.66
C SER A 78 9.36 31.33 12.98
N VAL A 79 8.73 30.44 13.76
CA VAL A 79 7.95 29.32 13.24
C VAL A 79 6.67 29.82 12.56
N ILE A 80 6.01 30.82 13.14
CA ILE A 80 4.84 31.48 12.52
C ILE A 80 5.22 32.12 11.18
N TYR A 81 6.37 32.78 11.10
CA TYR A 81 6.86 33.32 9.83
C TYR A 81 7.03 32.22 8.77
N SER A 82 7.66 31.11 9.17
CA SER A 82 7.86 29.94 8.30
C SER A 82 6.53 29.32 7.87
N PHE A 83 5.53 29.27 8.77
CA PHE A 83 4.16 28.87 8.44
C PHE A 83 3.53 29.79 7.39
N GLY A 84 3.76 31.10 7.49
CA GLY A 84 3.35 32.08 6.47
C GLY A 84 3.93 31.78 5.08
N THR A 85 5.20 31.35 5.01
CA THR A 85 5.80 30.93 3.73
C THR A 85 5.12 29.68 3.16
N VAL A 86 4.77 28.70 4.01
CA VAL A 86 4.03 27.51 3.60
C VAL A 86 2.62 27.85 3.11
N LEU A 87 1.93 28.80 3.75
CA LEU A 87 0.62 29.27 3.26
C LEU A 87 0.72 29.88 1.87
N VAL A 88 1.77 30.66 1.61
CA VAL A 88 2.02 31.24 0.28
C VAL A 88 2.29 30.15 -0.76
N ASP A 89 3.08 29.13 -0.41
CA ASP A 89 3.32 27.96 -1.27
C ASP A 89 2.01 27.23 -1.58
N LEU A 90 1.16 27.02 -0.57
CA LEU A 90 -0.14 26.38 -0.71
C LEU A 90 -1.11 27.20 -1.56
N LEU A 91 -1.12 28.54 -1.44
CA LEU A 91 -1.98 29.42 -2.22
C LEU A 91 -1.55 29.46 -3.70
N SER A 92 -0.25 29.64 -3.93
CA SER A 92 0.31 29.92 -5.26
C SER A 92 0.74 28.69 -6.05
N GLY A 93 0.92 27.55 -5.38
CA GLY A 93 1.52 26.36 -5.98
C GLY A 93 3.01 26.56 -6.36
N LYS A 94 3.65 27.61 -5.85
CA LYS A 94 5.02 28.02 -6.20
C LYS A 94 5.79 28.45 -4.96
N HIS A 95 7.09 28.23 -4.97
CA HIS A 95 7.97 28.68 -3.89
C HIS A 95 8.46 30.12 -4.12
N ILE A 96 7.60 31.10 -3.81
CA ILE A 96 7.87 32.53 -4.10
C ILE A 96 8.41 33.30 -2.89
N PRO A 97 9.24 34.35 -3.10
CA PRO A 97 9.75 35.16 -2.00
C PRO A 97 8.65 35.86 -1.20
N PRO A 98 8.74 35.89 0.15
CA PRO A 98 7.75 36.56 1.00
C PRO A 98 7.51 38.02 0.64
N SER A 99 8.56 38.77 0.27
CA SER A 99 8.42 40.16 -0.18
C SER A 99 7.54 40.28 -1.42
N HIS A 100 7.77 39.40 -2.40
CA HIS A 100 6.98 39.37 -3.63
C HIS A 100 5.53 38.98 -3.36
N ALA A 101 5.31 37.97 -2.51
CA ALA A 101 3.96 37.59 -2.08
C ALA A 101 3.24 38.74 -1.37
N LEU A 102 3.90 39.43 -0.43
CA LEU A 102 3.33 40.58 0.27
C LEU A 102 2.98 41.74 -0.67
N ASP A 103 3.80 42.01 -1.69
CA ASP A 103 3.51 43.04 -2.70
C ASP A 103 2.25 42.68 -3.51
N MET A 104 2.12 41.42 -3.92
CA MET A 104 0.92 40.92 -4.62
C MET A 104 -0.34 41.03 -3.76
N ILE A 105 -0.22 40.71 -2.45
CA ILE A 105 -1.31 40.82 -1.48
C ILE A 105 -1.73 42.28 -1.28
N ARG A 106 -0.77 43.19 -1.10
CA ARG A 106 -1.03 44.63 -0.92
C ARG A 106 -1.65 45.28 -2.16
N GLY A 107 -1.27 44.82 -3.35
CA GLY A 107 -1.89 45.20 -4.61
C GLY A 107 -3.35 44.74 -4.75
N LYS A 108 -3.92 44.04 -3.76
CA LYS A 108 -5.27 43.47 -3.73
C LYS A 108 -5.56 42.52 -4.89
N ASN A 109 -4.53 41.93 -5.49
CA ASN A 109 -4.69 41.03 -6.60
C ASN A 109 -4.50 39.58 -6.16
N ILE A 110 -5.42 39.13 -5.29
CA ILE A 110 -5.44 37.75 -4.77
C ILE A 110 -5.40 36.76 -5.94
N VAL A 111 -6.12 37.03 -7.03
CA VAL A 111 -6.18 36.17 -8.21
C VAL A 111 -4.80 35.93 -8.84
N LEU A 112 -3.90 36.92 -8.85
CA LEU A 112 -2.53 36.73 -9.34
C LEU A 112 -1.68 35.84 -8.44
N LEU A 113 -1.96 35.84 -7.13
CA LEU A 113 -1.25 35.00 -6.16
C LEU A 113 -1.72 33.54 -6.24
N MET A 114 -2.98 33.30 -6.59
CA MET A 114 -3.56 31.96 -6.62
C MET A 114 -2.95 31.10 -7.72
N ASP A 115 -2.79 29.81 -7.43
CA ASP A 115 -2.30 28.83 -8.39
C ASP A 115 -3.20 28.75 -9.63
N SER A 116 -2.58 28.94 -10.80
CA SER A 116 -3.25 28.84 -12.10
C SER A 116 -3.88 27.46 -12.34
N HIS A 117 -3.34 26.39 -11.75
CA HIS A 117 -3.90 25.02 -11.87
C HIS A 117 -5.22 24.83 -11.12
N LEU A 118 -5.61 25.77 -10.25
CA LEU A 118 -6.95 25.75 -9.66
C LEU A 118 -8.03 26.15 -10.68
N GLU A 119 -7.67 26.77 -11.82
CA GLU A 119 -8.62 27.18 -12.87
C GLU A 119 -9.81 28.01 -12.33
N GLY A 120 -9.59 28.79 -11.28
CA GLY A 120 -10.65 29.56 -10.60
C GLY A 120 -11.60 28.75 -9.71
N LYS A 121 -11.37 27.45 -9.54
CA LYS A 121 -12.17 26.54 -8.71
C LYS A 121 -11.79 26.63 -7.23
N PHE A 122 -11.99 27.80 -6.63
CA PHE A 122 -11.80 28.03 -5.20
C PHE A 122 -12.76 29.10 -4.69
N SER A 123 -13.04 29.11 -3.38
CA SER A 123 -13.85 30.18 -2.78
C SER A 123 -13.00 31.43 -2.57
N MET A 124 -13.44 32.56 -3.11
CA MET A 124 -12.78 33.85 -2.87
C MET A 124 -12.84 34.28 -1.40
N GLU A 125 -13.89 33.88 -0.68
CA GLU A 125 -14.03 34.16 0.76
C GLU A 125 -12.96 33.41 1.56
N GLU A 126 -12.82 32.10 1.34
CA GLU A 126 -11.81 31.26 1.99
C GLU A 126 -10.40 31.75 1.62
N ALA A 127 -10.15 32.03 0.33
CA ALA A 127 -8.87 32.54 -0.13
C ALA A 127 -8.50 33.88 0.52
N THR A 128 -9.47 34.79 0.69
CA THR A 128 -9.24 36.08 1.36
C THR A 128 -8.81 35.89 2.81
N VAL A 129 -9.43 34.96 3.53
CA VAL A 129 -9.05 34.64 4.92
C VAL A 129 -7.63 34.07 4.98
N VAL A 130 -7.30 33.09 4.14
CA VAL A 130 -5.96 32.46 4.14
C VAL A 130 -4.88 33.43 3.70
N VAL A 131 -5.14 34.29 2.71
CA VAL A 131 -4.23 35.36 2.28
C VAL A 131 -4.00 36.37 3.41
N GLY A 132 -5.05 36.77 4.11
CA GLY A 132 -4.94 37.64 5.28
C GLY A 132 -4.06 37.03 6.36
N LEU A 133 -4.28 35.74 6.67
CA LEU A 133 -3.47 35.00 7.63
C LEU A 133 -2.00 34.90 7.21
N ALA A 134 -1.73 34.60 5.94
CA ALA A 134 -0.37 34.56 5.39
C ALA A 134 0.32 35.94 5.54
N SER A 135 -0.39 37.02 5.23
CA SER A 135 0.11 38.39 5.40
C SER A 135 0.42 38.72 6.87
N GLN A 136 -0.37 38.25 7.82
CA GLN A 136 -0.11 38.44 9.25
C GLN A 136 1.09 37.61 9.73
N CYS A 137 1.23 36.37 9.26
CA CYS A 137 2.37 35.52 9.58
C CYS A 137 3.70 36.10 9.07
N LEU A 138 3.68 36.75 7.90
CA LEU A 138 4.86 37.32 7.24
C LEU A 138 5.20 38.75 7.70
N GLN A 139 4.60 39.27 8.78
CA GLN A 139 4.99 40.58 9.32
C GLN A 139 6.46 40.61 9.74
N TYR A 140 7.11 41.74 9.47
CA TYR A 140 8.51 41.94 9.78
C TYR A 140 8.75 41.89 11.29
N GLU A 141 7.94 42.59 12.07
CA GLU A 141 8.01 42.61 13.53
C GLU A 141 7.40 41.32 14.13
N PRO A 142 8.17 40.51 14.89
CA PRO A 142 7.68 39.23 15.43
C PRO A 142 6.40 39.34 16.26
N ARG A 143 6.26 40.43 17.02
CA ARG A 143 5.10 40.70 17.90
C ARG A 143 3.79 40.97 17.15
N GLU A 144 3.85 41.26 15.86
CA GLU A 144 2.66 41.50 15.02
C GLU A 144 2.12 40.22 14.39
N ARG A 145 2.85 39.10 14.55
CA ARG A 145 2.46 37.79 14.05
C ARG A 145 1.45 37.13 15.00
N PRO A 146 0.51 36.33 14.48
CA PRO A 146 -0.47 35.62 15.30
C PRO A 146 0.18 34.53 16.16
N SER A 147 -0.52 34.06 17.20
CA SER A 147 -0.12 32.87 17.96
C SER A 147 -0.51 31.58 17.23
N MET A 148 0.09 30.43 17.60
CA MET A 148 -0.29 29.12 17.03
C MET A 148 -1.78 28.82 17.23
N LYS A 149 -2.32 29.17 18.39
CA LYS A 149 -3.75 29.07 18.69
C LYS A 149 -4.62 29.92 17.76
N ASP A 150 -4.16 31.11 17.39
CA ASP A 150 -4.88 31.97 16.43
C ASP A 150 -4.84 31.37 15.02
N LEU A 151 -3.76 30.69 14.64
CA LEU A 151 -3.68 29.96 13.36
C LEU A 151 -4.79 28.90 13.29
N VAL A 152 -4.90 28.06 14.33
CA VAL A 152 -5.92 27.01 14.43
C VAL A 152 -7.32 27.63 14.43
N ALA A 153 -7.55 28.66 15.25
CA ALA A 153 -8.85 29.33 15.33
C ALA A 153 -9.29 29.95 14.00
N THR A 154 -8.34 30.46 13.21
CA THR A 154 -8.62 31.05 11.89
C THR A 154 -8.90 29.98 10.82
N LEU A 155 -8.20 28.84 10.86
CA LEU A 155 -8.29 27.78 9.85
C LEU A 155 -9.41 26.78 10.11
N ALA A 156 -9.75 26.49 11.37
CA ALA A 156 -10.76 25.50 11.73
C ALA A 156 -12.13 25.74 11.06
N PRO A 157 -12.69 26.97 11.01
CA PRO A 157 -13.96 27.23 10.34
C PRO A 157 -13.92 26.99 8.81
N LEU A 158 -12.75 27.13 8.19
CA LEU A 158 -12.57 26.88 6.76
C LEU A 158 -12.50 25.38 6.43
N HIS A 159 -12.26 24.53 7.44
CA HIS A 159 -12.19 23.08 7.29
C HIS A 159 -13.58 22.40 7.41
N THR A 160 -14.67 23.09 7.07
CA THR A 160 -16.06 22.64 7.28
C THR A 160 -16.59 21.62 6.25
N LYS A 161 -15.75 21.08 5.35
CA LYS A 161 -16.12 20.00 4.41
C LYS A 161 -15.25 18.74 4.58
N PRO A 162 -15.28 18.05 5.72
CA PRO A 162 -14.49 16.83 5.91
C PRO A 162 -15.05 15.61 5.17
N ASP A 163 -16.24 15.67 4.55
CA ASP A 163 -16.93 14.48 4.02
C ASP A 163 -16.15 13.69 2.96
N VAL A 164 -15.17 14.29 2.29
CA VAL A 164 -14.37 13.60 1.26
C VAL A 164 -13.04 13.15 1.86
N PRO A 165 -12.74 11.84 1.99
CA PRO A 165 -11.45 11.38 2.51
C PRO A 165 -10.25 11.90 1.71
N SER A 166 -9.08 12.03 2.35
CA SER A 166 -7.92 12.67 1.72
C SER A 166 -7.39 11.92 0.50
N TYR A 167 -7.37 10.59 0.51
CA TYR A 167 -7.06 9.76 -0.65
C TYR A 167 -7.96 10.07 -1.86
N VAL A 168 -9.26 10.31 -1.64
CA VAL A 168 -10.20 10.69 -2.73
C VAL A 168 -9.81 12.05 -3.29
N MET A 169 -9.51 13.03 -2.43
CA MET A 169 -9.13 14.37 -2.88
C MET A 169 -7.78 14.40 -3.63
N LEU A 170 -6.88 13.47 -3.31
CA LEU A 170 -5.58 13.33 -3.97
C LEU A 170 -5.62 12.42 -5.21
N GLY A 171 -6.77 11.81 -5.51
CA GLY A 171 -6.87 10.82 -6.59
C GLY A 171 -6.02 9.57 -6.35
N ILE A 172 -5.70 9.28 -5.08
CA ILE A 172 -5.01 8.04 -4.70
C ILE A 172 -6.03 6.93 -4.86
N SER A 173 -5.82 6.06 -5.84
CA SER A 173 -6.49 4.77 -5.89
C SER A 173 -6.02 4.00 -4.68
N LYS A 174 -6.85 3.92 -3.64
CA LYS A 174 -6.75 2.79 -2.74
C LYS A 174 -6.93 1.58 -3.64
N TYR A 175 -5.86 0.82 -3.87
CA TYR A 175 -6.04 -0.61 -4.14
C TYR A 175 -7.02 -1.05 -3.07
N GLU A 176 -8.15 -1.64 -3.49
CA GLU A 176 -9.07 -2.28 -2.54
C GLU A 176 -8.18 -2.96 -1.50
N GLU A 177 -8.30 -2.53 -0.24
CA GLU A 177 -7.62 -3.18 0.86
C GLU A 177 -7.72 -4.67 0.57
N ALA A 178 -6.58 -5.36 0.45
CA ALA A 178 -6.58 -6.81 0.46
C ALA A 178 -7.55 -7.18 1.59
N PRO A 179 -8.61 -7.94 1.31
CA PRO A 179 -9.71 -8.11 2.24
C PRO A 179 -9.11 -8.48 3.59
N PRO A 180 -9.66 -7.92 4.69
CA PRO A 180 -9.04 -7.97 6.00
C PRO A 180 -8.46 -9.34 6.22
N THR A 181 -7.15 -9.41 6.46
CA THR A 181 -6.41 -10.66 6.71
C THR A 181 -7.33 -11.58 7.51
N PRO A 182 -7.66 -12.79 7.01
CA PRO A 182 -8.64 -13.63 7.66
C PRO A 182 -8.32 -13.68 9.15
N GLN A 183 -9.26 -13.29 10.01
CA GLN A 183 -9.13 -13.40 11.48
C GLN A 183 -9.11 -14.87 11.95
N ARG A 184 -8.74 -15.79 11.05
CA ARG A 184 -8.77 -17.24 11.22
C ARG A 184 -7.36 -17.77 10.94
N PRO A 185 -6.85 -18.69 11.77
CA PRO A 185 -5.57 -19.34 11.50
C PRO A 185 -5.67 -20.14 10.20
N LEU A 186 -4.87 -19.74 9.19
CA LEU A 186 -4.74 -20.47 7.94
C LEU A 186 -3.92 -21.74 8.16
N SER A 187 -4.10 -22.75 7.29
CA SER A 187 -3.20 -23.90 7.27
C SER A 187 -1.80 -23.47 6.78
N PRO A 188 -0.76 -24.31 6.96
CA PRO A 188 0.57 -24.03 6.38
C PRO A 188 0.53 -23.77 4.87
N MET A 189 -0.39 -24.44 4.15
CA MET A 189 -0.61 -24.20 2.72
C MET A 189 -1.25 -22.84 2.47
N GLY A 190 -2.30 -22.50 3.22
CA GLY A 190 -2.97 -21.20 3.10
C GLY A 190 -2.06 -20.02 3.44
N GLU A 191 -1.20 -20.15 4.44
CA GLU A 191 -0.18 -19.15 4.77
C GLU A 191 0.88 -19.00 3.67
N ALA A 192 1.31 -20.11 3.06
CA ALA A 192 2.25 -20.06 1.95
C ALA A 192 1.64 -19.37 0.72
N CYS A 193 0.36 -19.64 0.43
CA CYS A 193 -0.37 -19.04 -0.68
C CYS A 193 -0.64 -17.55 -0.45
N SER A 194 -1.01 -17.14 0.77
CA SER A 194 -1.27 -15.72 1.08
C SER A 194 -0.02 -14.85 0.93
N ARG A 195 1.17 -15.41 1.19
CA ARG A 195 2.46 -14.74 0.99
C ARG A 195 3.05 -14.92 -0.41
N LEU A 196 2.37 -15.65 -1.29
CA LEU A 196 2.87 -16.04 -2.61
C LEU A 196 4.24 -16.74 -2.56
N ASP A 197 4.49 -17.51 -1.48
CA ASP A 197 5.74 -18.24 -1.29
C ASP A 197 5.70 -19.57 -2.04
N LEU A 198 6.05 -19.51 -3.33
CA LEU A 198 6.07 -20.69 -4.21
C LEU A 198 7.01 -21.80 -3.69
N THR A 199 8.05 -21.46 -2.92
CA THR A 199 8.98 -22.45 -2.37
C THR A 199 8.34 -23.23 -1.23
N ALA A 200 7.61 -22.55 -0.34
CA ALA A 200 6.85 -23.20 0.71
C ALA A 200 5.73 -24.08 0.13
N ILE A 201 4.98 -23.59 -0.88
CA ILE A 201 3.95 -24.37 -1.58
C ILE A 201 4.56 -25.64 -2.19
N HIS A 202 5.71 -25.50 -2.86
CA HIS A 202 6.45 -26.62 -3.44
C HIS A 202 6.78 -27.70 -2.40
N GLN A 203 7.35 -27.31 -1.26
CA GLN A 203 7.71 -28.23 -0.18
C GLN A 203 6.48 -28.98 0.35
N ILE A 204 5.35 -28.29 0.52
CA ILE A 204 4.11 -28.90 1.00
C ILE A 204 3.58 -29.92 -0.02
N LEU A 205 3.55 -29.58 -1.32
CA LEU A 205 3.12 -30.50 -2.37
C LEU A 205 4.03 -31.73 -2.53
N VAL A 206 5.33 -31.59 -2.27
CA VAL A 206 6.26 -32.72 -2.21
C VAL A 206 5.95 -33.61 -1.01
N MET A 207 5.75 -33.02 0.17
CA MET A 207 5.50 -33.74 1.43
C MET A 207 4.16 -34.49 1.45
N ASN A 208 3.13 -33.92 0.82
CA ASN A 208 1.79 -34.50 0.77
C ASN A 208 1.66 -35.65 -0.24
N HIS A 209 2.66 -35.87 -1.11
CA HIS A 209 2.62 -36.89 -2.15
C HIS A 209 1.30 -36.84 -2.94
N TYR A 210 0.56 -37.96 -2.98
CA TYR A 210 -0.75 -38.11 -3.64
C TYR A 210 -1.83 -38.42 -2.59
N LYS A 211 -1.66 -38.00 -1.33
CA LYS A 211 -2.58 -38.36 -0.23
C LYS A 211 -4.02 -37.90 -0.45
N ASP A 212 -4.22 -36.85 -1.24
CA ASP A 212 -5.55 -36.30 -1.53
C ASP A 212 -6.17 -36.86 -2.82
N ASP A 213 -5.47 -37.75 -3.53
CA ASP A 213 -6.02 -38.52 -4.64
C ASP A 213 -6.79 -39.74 -4.08
N GLU A 214 -7.86 -39.51 -3.31
CA GLU A 214 -8.72 -40.59 -2.83
C GLU A 214 -9.63 -41.11 -3.96
N GLY A 215 -9.59 -42.43 -4.22
CA GLY A 215 -10.57 -43.12 -5.08
C GLY A 215 -10.16 -43.42 -6.52
N THR A 216 -8.96 -43.05 -6.99
CA THR A 216 -8.54 -43.29 -8.39
C THR A 216 -7.64 -44.53 -8.58
N ASN A 217 -7.46 -45.36 -7.55
CA ASN A 217 -6.38 -46.36 -7.51
C ASN A 217 -6.82 -47.83 -7.34
N GLU A 218 -8.06 -48.19 -7.67
CA GLU A 218 -8.39 -49.60 -7.92
C GLU A 218 -8.26 -49.92 -9.40
N LEU A 219 -7.01 -50.16 -9.82
CA LEU A 219 -6.73 -50.76 -11.13
C LEU A 219 -7.11 -52.24 -11.07
N SER A 220 -8.09 -52.62 -11.89
CA SER A 220 -8.49 -54.01 -12.09
C SER A 220 -7.38 -54.79 -12.80
N PHE A 221 -7.32 -56.10 -12.54
CA PHE A 221 -6.26 -57.01 -13.00
C PHE A 221 -6.11 -57.10 -14.55
N GLN A 222 -7.01 -56.47 -15.32
CA GLN A 222 -6.97 -56.39 -16.79
C GLN A 222 -6.18 -55.17 -17.33
N GLU A 223 -5.74 -54.23 -16.48
CA GLU A 223 -5.24 -52.89 -16.87
C GLU A 223 -3.70 -52.73 -16.90
N TRP A 224 -2.94 -53.78 -17.20
CA TRP A 224 -1.47 -53.70 -17.33
C TRP A 224 -0.98 -53.56 -18.78
N THR A 225 -1.56 -52.62 -19.53
CA THR A 225 -1.15 -52.30 -20.91
C THR A 225 0.18 -51.52 -20.95
N GLN A 226 0.89 -51.56 -22.08
CA GLN A 226 2.13 -50.76 -22.25
C GLN A 226 1.86 -49.26 -22.08
N GLN A 227 0.74 -48.77 -22.60
CA GLN A 227 0.31 -47.38 -22.46
C GLN A 227 0.13 -46.95 -20.99
N MET A 228 -0.45 -47.81 -20.14
CA MET A 228 -0.57 -47.54 -18.71
C MET A 228 0.80 -47.46 -18.02
N ARG A 229 1.75 -48.34 -18.40
CA ARG A 229 3.12 -48.30 -17.89
C ARG A 229 3.82 -47.00 -18.29
N ASP A 230 3.77 -46.63 -19.58
CA ASP A 230 4.43 -45.43 -20.10
C ASP A 230 3.89 -44.15 -19.43
N MET A 231 2.58 -44.09 -19.19
CA MET A 231 1.93 -43.00 -18.45
C MET A 231 2.41 -42.92 -16.99
N LEU A 232 2.41 -44.05 -16.26
CA LEU A 232 2.89 -44.08 -14.88
C LEU A 232 4.39 -43.73 -14.77
N GLU A 233 5.18 -44.13 -15.76
CA GLU A 233 6.59 -43.73 -15.89
C GLU A 233 6.75 -42.24 -16.17
N ALA A 234 5.91 -41.65 -17.03
CA ALA A 234 5.89 -40.20 -17.26
C ALA A 234 5.58 -39.43 -15.98
N ARG A 235 4.56 -39.85 -15.21
CA ARG A 235 4.26 -39.27 -13.89
C ARG A 235 5.46 -39.37 -12.96
N LYS A 236 6.09 -40.54 -12.88
CA LYS A 236 7.27 -40.77 -12.02
C LYS A 236 8.44 -39.87 -12.40
N ARG A 237 8.74 -39.71 -13.70
CA ARG A 237 9.76 -38.77 -14.20
C ARG A 237 9.41 -37.33 -13.84
N GLY A 238 8.14 -36.94 -14.00
CA GLY A 238 7.63 -35.63 -13.61
C GLY A 238 7.84 -35.35 -12.12
N ASP A 239 7.54 -36.33 -11.25
CA ASP A 239 7.75 -36.20 -9.81
C ASP A 239 9.21 -36.06 -9.40
N TYR A 240 10.12 -36.76 -10.09
CA TYR A 240 11.56 -36.59 -9.87
C TYR A 240 12.02 -35.19 -10.27
N ALA A 241 11.63 -34.72 -11.46
CA ALA A 241 11.96 -33.38 -11.94
C ALA A 241 11.36 -32.29 -11.05
N PHE A 242 10.10 -32.44 -10.65
CA PHE A 242 9.42 -31.53 -9.73
C PHE A 242 10.17 -31.42 -8.40
N ARG A 243 10.59 -32.55 -7.81
CA ARG A 243 11.36 -32.56 -6.56
C ARG A 243 12.74 -31.91 -6.71
N ASP A 244 13.38 -32.10 -7.86
CA ASP A 244 14.69 -31.49 -8.17
C ASP A 244 14.57 -30.02 -8.62
N LYS A 245 13.36 -29.47 -8.67
CA LYS A 245 13.03 -28.11 -9.13
C LYS A 245 13.38 -27.85 -10.60
N ASP A 246 13.49 -28.91 -11.40
CA ASP A 246 13.53 -28.82 -12.85
C ASP A 246 12.09 -28.70 -13.39
N PHE A 247 11.53 -27.50 -13.26
CA PHE A 247 10.12 -27.24 -13.54
C PHE A 247 9.75 -27.41 -15.02
N LYS A 248 10.68 -27.16 -15.94
CA LYS A 248 10.42 -27.34 -17.38
C LYS A 248 10.27 -28.82 -17.74
N THR A 249 11.21 -29.64 -17.29
CA THR A 249 11.13 -31.09 -17.49
C THR A 249 9.91 -31.68 -16.76
N ALA A 250 9.56 -31.15 -15.58
CA ALA A 250 8.36 -31.55 -14.87
C ALA A 250 7.09 -31.24 -15.67
N ILE A 251 6.98 -30.05 -16.27
CA ILE A 251 5.87 -29.67 -17.15
C ILE A 251 5.74 -30.66 -18.31
N ASP A 252 6.83 -30.96 -19.02
CA ASP A 252 6.80 -31.88 -20.17
C ASP A 252 6.34 -33.28 -19.76
N CYS A 253 6.85 -33.80 -18.63
CA CYS A 253 6.49 -35.11 -18.13
C CYS A 253 5.03 -35.18 -17.66
N TYR A 254 4.54 -34.15 -16.98
CA TYR A 254 3.14 -34.09 -16.54
C TYR A 254 2.18 -33.89 -17.71
N SER A 255 2.57 -33.15 -18.75
CA SER A 255 1.81 -33.06 -20.00
C SER A 255 1.69 -34.40 -20.70
N GLN A 256 2.79 -35.16 -20.81
CA GLN A 256 2.73 -36.54 -21.32
C GLN A 256 1.77 -37.43 -20.52
N PHE A 257 1.74 -37.30 -19.20
CA PHE A 257 0.78 -38.04 -18.36
C PHE A 257 -0.67 -37.65 -18.67
N ILE A 258 -0.95 -36.35 -18.76
CA ILE A 258 -2.30 -35.81 -18.97
C ILE A 258 -2.81 -36.11 -20.39
N ASP A 259 -1.97 -35.99 -21.41
CA ASP A 259 -2.34 -36.18 -22.82
C ASP A 259 -2.75 -37.63 -23.13
N VAL A 260 -2.19 -38.60 -22.39
CA VAL A 260 -2.60 -40.02 -22.50
C VAL A 260 -4.03 -40.23 -21.99
N GLY A 261 -4.52 -39.38 -21.07
CA GLY A 261 -5.93 -39.25 -20.69
C GLY A 261 -6.58 -40.49 -20.03
N THR A 262 -5.81 -41.52 -19.72
CA THR A 262 -6.33 -42.79 -19.18
C THR A 262 -6.51 -42.74 -17.66
N MET A 263 -5.74 -41.91 -16.97
CA MET A 263 -5.83 -41.67 -15.53
C MET A 263 -5.80 -40.17 -15.28
N VAL A 264 -6.66 -39.70 -14.37
CA VAL A 264 -6.78 -38.28 -14.04
C VAL A 264 -6.34 -38.09 -12.59
N SER A 265 -5.42 -37.16 -12.35
CA SER A 265 -4.88 -36.90 -11.02
C SER A 265 -4.92 -35.41 -10.72
N PRO A 266 -5.67 -34.96 -9.69
CA PRO A 266 -5.73 -33.55 -9.31
C PRO A 266 -4.36 -33.06 -8.82
N THR A 267 -3.58 -33.93 -8.15
CA THR A 267 -2.20 -33.62 -7.73
C THR A 267 -1.28 -33.33 -8.90
N VAL A 268 -1.37 -34.07 -10.02
CA VAL A 268 -0.55 -33.79 -11.21
C VAL A 268 -0.86 -32.39 -11.76
N PHE A 269 -2.14 -32.02 -11.86
CA PHE A 269 -2.54 -30.68 -12.27
C PHE A 269 -2.02 -29.59 -11.31
N ALA A 270 -2.16 -29.77 -10.00
CA ALA A 270 -1.65 -28.79 -9.03
C ALA A 270 -0.11 -28.63 -9.10
N ARG A 271 0.63 -29.72 -9.28
CA ARG A 271 2.09 -29.67 -9.42
C ARG A 271 2.53 -29.00 -10.72
N ARG A 272 1.87 -29.33 -11.84
CA ARG A 272 2.15 -28.69 -13.14
C ARG A 272 1.77 -27.20 -13.11
N SER A 273 0.65 -26.84 -12.48
CA SER A 273 0.28 -25.45 -12.18
C SER A 273 1.39 -24.70 -11.44
N LEU A 274 1.95 -25.29 -10.37
CA LEU A 274 3.06 -24.66 -9.65
C LEU A 274 4.31 -24.52 -10.52
N CYS A 275 4.62 -25.50 -11.38
CA CYS A 275 5.74 -25.39 -12.32
C CYS A 275 5.55 -24.21 -13.28
N TYR A 276 4.34 -24.02 -13.79
CA TYR A 276 4.01 -22.86 -14.63
C TYR A 276 4.21 -21.54 -13.89
N LEU A 277 3.84 -21.46 -12.60
CA LEU A 277 4.11 -20.26 -11.78
C LEU A 277 5.61 -19.99 -11.62
N PHE A 278 6.44 -21.02 -11.45
CA PHE A 278 7.90 -20.87 -11.43
C PHE A 278 8.50 -20.50 -12.79
N CYS A 279 7.81 -20.82 -13.88
CA CYS A 279 8.19 -20.45 -15.25
C CYS A 279 7.55 -19.15 -15.74
N ASP A 280 6.90 -18.38 -14.86
CA ASP A 280 6.24 -17.11 -15.18
C ASP A 280 5.11 -17.24 -16.22
N GLN A 281 4.35 -18.34 -16.16
CA GLN A 281 3.21 -18.63 -17.02
C GLN A 281 1.89 -18.73 -16.22
N PRO A 282 1.39 -17.62 -15.65
CA PRO A 282 0.28 -17.66 -14.71
C PRO A 282 -1.07 -18.05 -15.36
N ASP A 283 -1.30 -17.77 -16.64
CA ASP A 283 -2.52 -18.22 -17.35
C ASP A 283 -2.60 -19.75 -17.44
N ALA A 284 -1.50 -20.40 -17.79
CA ALA A 284 -1.42 -21.86 -17.85
C ALA A 284 -1.53 -22.48 -16.45
N ALA A 285 -0.94 -21.82 -15.45
CA ALA A 285 -1.08 -22.22 -14.05
C ALA A 285 -2.54 -22.18 -13.58
N LEU A 286 -3.27 -21.12 -13.91
CA LEU A 286 -4.68 -20.97 -13.55
C LEU A 286 -5.53 -22.05 -14.22
N ALA A 287 -5.30 -22.31 -15.51
CA ALA A 287 -6.00 -23.35 -16.24
C ALA A 287 -5.84 -24.73 -15.58
N ASP A 288 -4.61 -25.10 -15.18
CA ASP A 288 -4.35 -26.36 -14.48
C ASP A 288 -4.98 -26.40 -13.08
N ALA A 289 -4.97 -25.29 -12.35
CA ALA A 289 -5.59 -25.21 -11.03
C ALA A 289 -7.13 -25.36 -11.11
N MET A 290 -7.75 -24.85 -12.17
CA MET A 290 -9.16 -25.07 -12.47
C MET A 290 -9.45 -26.53 -12.88
N GLN A 291 -8.57 -27.17 -13.65
CA GLN A 291 -8.71 -28.60 -13.95
C GLN A 291 -8.60 -29.45 -12.68
N ALA A 292 -7.68 -29.14 -11.77
CA ALA A 292 -7.59 -29.82 -10.48
C ALA A 292 -8.90 -29.74 -9.68
N GLN A 293 -9.58 -28.58 -9.70
CA GLN A 293 -10.89 -28.40 -9.07
C GLN A 293 -11.98 -29.23 -9.76
N ILE A 294 -11.99 -29.31 -11.10
CA ILE A 294 -12.96 -30.14 -11.83
C ILE A 294 -12.83 -31.62 -11.42
N VAL A 295 -11.60 -32.09 -11.24
CA VAL A 295 -11.30 -33.47 -10.86
C VAL A 295 -11.67 -33.74 -9.40
N ASN A 296 -11.39 -32.78 -8.50
CA ASN A 296 -11.75 -32.89 -7.10
C ASN A 296 -12.34 -31.55 -6.59
N PRO A 297 -13.68 -31.36 -6.67
CA PRO A 297 -14.34 -30.08 -6.36
C PRO A 297 -14.24 -29.65 -4.90
N GLU A 298 -14.00 -30.58 -3.98
CA GLU A 298 -13.87 -30.29 -2.55
C GLU A 298 -12.40 -30.23 -2.09
N TRP A 299 -11.44 -30.27 -3.02
CA TRP A 299 -10.01 -30.25 -2.68
C TRP A 299 -9.48 -28.82 -2.49
N PRO A 300 -9.11 -28.43 -1.26
CA PRO A 300 -8.72 -27.04 -0.97
C PRO A 300 -7.48 -26.57 -1.74
N THR A 301 -6.54 -27.47 -2.02
CA THR A 301 -5.30 -27.16 -2.75
C THR A 301 -5.59 -26.62 -4.15
N ALA A 302 -6.66 -27.07 -4.82
CA ALA A 302 -7.02 -26.55 -6.14
C ALA A 302 -7.36 -25.05 -6.07
N PHE A 303 -8.15 -24.65 -5.07
CA PHE A 303 -8.52 -23.24 -4.83
C PHE A 303 -7.31 -22.40 -4.40
N TYR A 304 -6.43 -22.95 -3.55
CA TYR A 304 -5.18 -22.29 -3.20
C TYR A 304 -4.28 -22.03 -4.43
N MET A 305 -4.17 -23.00 -5.33
CA MET A 305 -3.40 -22.82 -6.57
C MET A 305 -4.04 -21.76 -7.50
N GLN A 306 -5.38 -21.71 -7.59
CA GLN A 306 -6.09 -20.66 -8.33
C GLN A 306 -5.83 -19.29 -7.73
N SER A 307 -5.86 -19.16 -6.40
CA SER A 307 -5.56 -17.91 -5.68
C SER A 307 -4.18 -17.36 -6.06
N VAL A 308 -3.14 -18.21 -6.03
CA VAL A 308 -1.77 -17.79 -6.37
C VAL A 308 -1.64 -17.40 -7.84
N ALA A 309 -2.29 -18.14 -8.75
CA ALA A 309 -2.26 -17.81 -10.18
C ALA A 309 -3.01 -16.50 -10.50
N LEU A 310 -4.19 -16.28 -9.92
CA LEU A 310 -4.97 -15.05 -10.05
C LEU A 310 -4.22 -13.84 -9.47
N ALA A 311 -3.53 -14.02 -8.34
CA ALA A 311 -2.72 -12.96 -7.75
C ALA A 311 -1.55 -12.55 -8.66
N LYS A 312 -0.97 -13.50 -9.40
CA LYS A 312 0.07 -13.25 -10.42
C LYS A 312 -0.47 -12.60 -11.70
N LEU A 313 -1.78 -12.67 -11.95
CA LEU A 313 -2.48 -12.01 -13.05
C LEU A 313 -3.04 -10.64 -12.66
N ASP A 314 -2.64 -10.09 -11.51
CA ASP A 314 -3.17 -8.84 -10.92
C ASP A 314 -4.69 -8.87 -10.64
N MET A 315 -5.30 -10.06 -10.57
CA MET A 315 -6.72 -10.27 -10.23
C MET A 315 -6.88 -10.47 -8.72
N HIS A 316 -6.51 -9.46 -7.93
CA HIS A 316 -6.38 -9.57 -6.47
C HIS A 316 -7.67 -9.94 -5.73
N LYS A 317 -8.82 -9.46 -6.20
CA LYS A 317 -10.12 -9.77 -5.60
C LYS A 317 -10.47 -11.24 -5.75
N ASP A 318 -10.41 -11.75 -6.97
CA ASP A 318 -10.68 -13.16 -7.27
C ASP A 318 -9.66 -14.06 -6.56
N ALA A 319 -8.40 -13.63 -6.46
CA ALA A 319 -7.38 -14.34 -5.71
C ALA A 319 -7.72 -14.48 -4.21
N ALA A 320 -8.23 -13.41 -3.60
CA ALA A 320 -8.61 -13.41 -2.20
C ALA A 320 -9.88 -14.22 -1.94
N ASP A 321 -10.85 -14.17 -2.85
CA ASP A 321 -12.05 -15.01 -2.80
C ASP A 321 -11.65 -16.50 -2.86
N MET A 322 -10.78 -16.90 -3.80
CA MET A 322 -10.28 -18.28 -3.86
C MET A 322 -9.51 -18.72 -2.60
N LEU A 323 -8.75 -17.81 -1.98
CA LEU A 323 -8.03 -18.08 -0.73
C LEU A 323 -9.00 -18.35 0.44
N ASN A 324 -10.07 -17.56 0.53
CA ASN A 324 -11.10 -17.70 1.55
C ASN A 324 -11.91 -18.99 1.37
N GLU A 325 -12.25 -19.32 0.13
CA GLU A 325 -12.97 -20.54 -0.23
C GLU A 325 -12.16 -21.79 0.15
N ALA A 326 -10.85 -21.79 -0.18
CA ALA A 326 -9.93 -22.86 0.19
C ALA A 326 -9.87 -23.08 1.71
N ALA A 327 -9.72 -22.00 2.48
CA ALA A 327 -9.70 -22.06 3.94
C ALA A 327 -11.03 -22.60 4.51
N GLY A 328 -12.16 -22.22 3.91
CA GLY A 328 -13.48 -22.73 4.29
C GLY A 328 -13.66 -24.23 4.04
N LEU A 329 -13.08 -24.75 2.95
CA LEU A 329 -13.10 -26.19 2.65
C LEU A 329 -12.23 -27.00 3.61
N GLU A 330 -11.02 -26.52 3.96
CA GLU A 330 -10.17 -27.18 4.95
C GLU A 330 -10.85 -27.28 6.33
N GLU A 331 -11.54 -26.23 6.75
CA GLU A 331 -12.27 -26.24 8.03
C GLU A 331 -13.40 -27.28 8.02
N LYS A 332 -14.18 -27.35 6.94
CA LYS A 332 -15.22 -28.37 6.77
C LYS A 332 -14.61 -29.78 6.85
N LYS A 333 -13.50 -30.05 6.15
CA LYS A 333 -12.78 -31.33 6.19
C LYS A 333 -12.33 -31.67 7.61
N GLN A 334 -11.77 -30.71 8.35
CA GLN A 334 -11.33 -30.92 9.75
C GLN A 334 -12.49 -31.18 10.72
N ARG A 335 -13.66 -30.56 10.52
CA ARG A 335 -14.85 -30.81 11.36
C ARG A 335 -15.43 -32.19 11.13
N VAL A 336 -15.46 -32.67 9.88
CA VAL A 336 -15.90 -34.03 9.54
C VAL A 336 -15.00 -35.09 10.18
N VAL A 337 -13.68 -34.87 10.15
CA VAL A 337 -12.70 -35.79 10.76
C VAL A 337 -12.78 -35.82 12.30
N LYS A 338 -13.12 -34.70 12.95
CA LYS A 338 -13.27 -34.63 14.43
C LYS A 338 -14.61 -35.15 14.95
N GLY A 339 -15.62 -35.25 14.09
CA GLY A 339 -16.97 -35.72 14.45
C GLY A 339 -17.25 -37.19 14.14
N SER A 340 -16.27 -37.94 13.62
CA SER A 340 -16.38 -39.35 13.24
C SER A 340 -15.72 -40.30 14.25
#